data_AF-A0A4Y2LFM0-F1
#
_entry.id   AF-A0A4Y2LFM0-F1
#
_cell.length_a   1.000
_cell.length_b   1.000
_cell.length_c   1.000
_cell.angle_alpha   90.00
_cell.angle_beta   90.00
_cell.angle_gamma   90.00
#
_symmetry.space_group_name_H-M   'P 1'
#
loop_
_entity.id
_entity.type
_entity.pdbx_description
1 polymer ?
#
loop_
_entity_poly.entity_id
_entity_poly.type
_entity_poly.pdbx_seq_one_letter_code
_entity_poly.pdbx_strand_id
1 'polypeptide(L)'
;MEIRCNSVLELKLGKPLQWAICLMHFNELILRHLFEMLDGPTNGPKSYSGNIGKSLLTCETLPVTTFKIIDGELPTTDRRDLSKNQLYLLEISQVVRLGNCSYELARHNPGTLSHPR
;
A
#
# COMPACT_ATOMS: atom_id res chain seq x y z
N MET A 1 5.81 -3.92 -27.00
CA MET A 1 6.84 -3.65 -25.96
C MET A 1 6.55 -4.43 -24.67
N GLU A 2 5.28 -4.62 -24.29
CA GLU A 2 4.86 -5.42 -23.11
C GLU A 2 5.32 -6.89 -23.10
N ILE A 3 5.25 -7.60 -24.24
CA ILE A 3 5.60 -9.03 -24.31
C ILE A 3 7.07 -9.26 -23.90
N ARG A 4 7.99 -8.35 -24.27
CA ARG A 4 9.41 -8.45 -23.87
C ARG A 4 9.64 -8.13 -22.39
N CYS A 5 8.84 -7.25 -21.79
CA CYS A 5 8.96 -6.91 -20.37
C CYS A 5 8.56 -8.08 -19.49
N ASN A 6 7.48 -8.79 -19.85
CA ASN A 6 7.01 -9.94 -19.09
C ASN A 6 8.05 -11.07 -19.10
N SER A 7 8.63 -11.42 -20.24
CA SER A 7 9.64 -12.49 -20.32
C SER A 7 10.90 -12.21 -19.50
N VAL A 8 11.37 -10.95 -19.43
CA VAL A 8 12.55 -10.58 -18.62
C VAL A 8 12.27 -10.68 -17.13
N LEU A 9 11.07 -10.30 -16.68
CA LEU A 9 10.66 -10.42 -15.28
C LEU A 9 10.46 -11.88 -14.88
N GLU A 10 9.83 -12.70 -15.74
CA GLU A 10 9.65 -14.13 -15.51
C GLU A 10 10.98 -14.87 -15.41
N LEU A 11 11.95 -14.54 -16.26
CA LEU A 11 13.31 -15.08 -16.20
C LEU A 11 14.03 -14.72 -14.89
N LYS A 12 13.87 -13.49 -14.39
CA LYS A 12 14.47 -13.08 -13.12
C LYS A 12 13.80 -13.71 -11.90
N LEU A 13 12.48 -13.90 -11.94
CA LEU A 13 11.70 -14.44 -10.84
C LEU A 13 11.70 -15.98 -10.82
N GLY A 14 12.06 -16.63 -11.93
CA GLY A 14 12.05 -18.08 -12.08
C GLY A 14 10.64 -18.70 -11.97
N LYS A 15 9.60 -17.88 -12.10
CA LYS A 15 8.19 -18.27 -11.95
C LYS A 15 7.34 -17.50 -12.98
N PRO A 16 6.23 -18.09 -13.46
CA PRO A 16 5.35 -17.39 -14.40
C PRO A 16 4.71 -16.17 -13.73
N LEU A 17 4.73 -15.02 -14.40
CA LEU A 17 4.26 -13.75 -13.86
C LEU A 17 2.77 -13.80 -13.51
N GLN A 18 2.03 -14.65 -14.24
CA GLN A 18 0.62 -14.95 -13.97
C GLN A 18 0.36 -15.31 -12.51
N TRP A 19 1.24 -16.09 -11.86
CA TRP A 19 1.04 -16.48 -10.46
C TRP A 19 1.13 -15.30 -9.51
N ALA A 20 2.07 -14.39 -9.75
CA ALA A 20 2.20 -13.16 -8.96
C ALA A 20 0.97 -12.28 -9.14
N ILE A 21 0.48 -12.14 -10.37
CA ILE A 21 -0.73 -11.36 -10.68
C ILE A 21 -1.96 -11.98 -10.00
N CYS A 22 -2.15 -13.31 -10.10
CA CYS A 22 -3.25 -14.00 -9.45
C CYS A 22 -3.22 -13.84 -7.92
N LEU A 23 -2.04 -13.94 -7.30
CA LEU A 23 -1.89 -13.76 -5.86
C LEU A 23 -2.20 -12.31 -5.42
N MET A 24 -1.70 -11.32 -6.16
CA MET A 24 -2.01 -9.91 -5.90
C MET A 24 -3.51 -9.64 -6.02
N HIS A 25 -4.15 -10.16 -7.06
CA HIS A 25 -5.59 -10.00 -7.25
C HIS A 25 -6.41 -10.70 -6.15
N PHE A 26 -5.97 -11.87 -5.68
CA PHE A 26 -6.62 -12.53 -4.55
C PHE A 26 -6.53 -11.71 -3.26
N ASN A 27 -5.36 -11.15 -2.95
CA ASN A 27 -5.19 -10.28 -1.79
C ASN A 27 -6.05 -9.02 -1.90
N GLU A 28 -6.12 -8.42 -3.09
CA GLU A 28 -7.00 -7.28 -3.38
C GLU A 28 -8.48 -7.61 -3.13
N LEU A 29 -8.95 -8.77 -3.61
CA LEU A 29 -10.34 -9.20 -3.43
C LEU A 29 -10.72 -9.38 -1.96
N ILE A 30 -9.86 -10.02 -1.16
CA ILE A 30 -10.10 -10.19 0.28
C ILE A 30 -10.18 -8.83 0.97
N LEU A 31 -9.23 -7.94 0.68
CA LEU A 31 -9.21 -6.61 1.26
C LEU A 31 -10.45 -5.81 0.85
N ARG A 32 -10.90 -5.95 -0.41
CA ARG A 32 -12.12 -5.30 -0.90
C ARG A 32 -13.36 -5.71 -0.10
N HIS A 33 -13.54 -7.01 0.17
CA HIS A 33 -14.67 -7.48 0.99
C HIS A 33 -14.60 -6.99 2.43
N LEU A 34 -13.39 -6.91 3.01
CA LEU A 34 -13.20 -6.31 4.33
C LEU A 34 -13.58 -4.82 4.34
N PHE A 35 -13.14 -4.05 3.34
CA PHE A 35 -13.48 -2.64 3.21
C PHE A 35 -14.98 -2.43 2.95
N GLU A 36 -15.61 -3.28 2.14
CA GLU A 36 -17.05 -3.25 1.91
C GLU A 36 -17.84 -3.51 3.20
N MET A 37 -17.36 -4.41 4.06
CA MET A 37 -17.96 -4.66 5.37
C MET A 37 -17.78 -3.46 6.33
N LEU A 38 -16.61 -2.83 6.33
CA LEU A 38 -16.28 -1.75 7.27
C LEU A 38 -16.83 -0.38 6.85
N ASP A 39 -16.82 -0.09 5.56
CA ASP A 39 -17.13 1.23 4.98
C ASP A 39 -18.36 1.20 4.05
N GLY A 40 -18.92 0.02 3.77
CA GLY A 40 -20.03 -0.13 2.85
C GLY A 40 -19.59 -0.22 1.38
N PRO A 41 -20.55 -0.48 0.46
CA PRO A 41 -20.25 -0.64 -0.96
C PRO A 41 -19.74 0.68 -1.56
N THR A 42 -18.68 0.60 -2.36
CA THR A 42 -18.15 1.74 -3.13
C THR A 42 -18.84 1.81 -4.49
N ASN A 43 -19.40 2.96 -4.85
CA ASN A 43 -20.10 3.14 -6.13
C ASN A 43 -19.17 3.51 -7.30
N GLY A 44 -17.85 3.41 -7.11
CA GLY A 44 -16.84 3.88 -8.05
C GLY A 44 -15.50 4.23 -7.40
N PRO A 45 -14.48 4.58 -8.20
CA PRO A 45 -13.09 4.60 -7.73
C PRO A 45 -12.73 5.70 -6.72
N LYS A 46 -13.63 6.66 -6.53
CA LYS A 46 -13.50 7.79 -5.59
C LYS A 46 -14.73 7.98 -4.72
N SER A 47 -15.71 7.07 -4.79
CA SER A 47 -16.97 7.18 -4.07
C SER A 47 -16.97 6.20 -2.90
N TYR A 48 -16.26 6.61 -1.85
CA TYR A 48 -16.36 6.04 -0.52
C TYR A 48 -17.72 6.40 0.07
N SER A 49 -18.47 5.40 0.53
CA SER A 49 -19.82 5.61 1.08
C SER A 49 -19.79 5.79 2.60
N GLY A 50 -18.92 5.05 3.30
CA GLY A 50 -18.79 5.09 4.74
C GLY A 50 -17.86 6.17 5.27
N ASN A 51 -17.81 6.24 6.60
CA ASN A 51 -17.06 7.26 7.31
C ASN A 51 -15.55 7.09 7.18
N ILE A 52 -15.05 5.86 7.09
CA ILE A 52 -13.62 5.56 6.99
C ILE A 52 -13.10 6.09 5.66
N GLY A 53 -13.76 5.75 4.56
CA GLY A 53 -13.33 6.18 3.24
C GLY A 53 -13.54 7.69 3.01
N LYS A 54 -14.57 8.30 3.60
CA LYS A 54 -14.70 9.76 3.64
C LYS A 54 -13.56 10.43 4.41
N SER A 55 -13.15 9.87 5.56
CA SER A 55 -12.01 10.38 6.33
C SER A 55 -10.68 10.21 5.59
N LEU A 56 -10.54 9.18 4.73
CA LEU A 56 -9.35 9.01 3.89
C LEU A 56 -9.18 10.16 2.89
N LEU A 57 -10.26 10.76 2.38
CA LEU A 57 -10.19 11.92 1.47
C LEU A 57 -9.56 13.16 2.10
N THR A 58 -9.62 13.28 3.43
CA THR A 58 -9.02 14.40 4.17
C THR A 58 -7.82 13.95 5.01
N CYS A 59 -7.37 12.70 4.88
CA CYS A 59 -6.31 12.14 5.73
C CYS A 59 -4.99 12.92 5.61
N GLU A 60 -4.69 13.46 4.42
CA GLU A 60 -3.50 14.28 4.17
C GLU A 60 -3.41 15.54 5.04
N THR A 61 -4.54 16.06 5.53
CA THR A 61 -4.57 17.27 6.37
C THR A 61 -4.64 16.97 7.85
N LEU A 62 -4.78 15.70 8.23
CA LEU A 62 -4.89 15.28 9.62
C LEU A 62 -3.48 15.18 10.25
N PRO A 63 -3.33 15.63 11.50
CA PRO A 63 -2.07 15.43 12.22
C PRO A 63 -1.84 13.95 12.50
N VAL A 64 -0.57 13.53 12.52
CA VAL A 64 -0.20 12.18 12.96
C VAL A 64 -0.60 12.01 14.41
N THR A 65 -1.45 11.01 14.66
CA THR A 65 -1.91 10.64 16.00
C THR A 65 -1.09 9.50 16.58
N THR A 66 -1.21 9.27 17.89
CA THR A 66 -0.61 8.11 18.55
C THR A 66 -1.30 6.83 18.09
N PHE A 67 -0.52 5.81 17.72
CA PHE A 67 -1.01 4.50 17.30
C PHE A 67 -0.36 3.38 18.13
N LYS A 68 -0.99 2.21 18.16
CA LYS A 68 -0.42 1.03 18.82
C LYS A 68 0.69 0.45 17.94
N ILE A 69 1.87 0.22 18.51
CA ILE A 69 2.97 -0.42 17.79
C ILE A 69 2.59 -1.85 17.39
N ILE A 70 2.97 -2.24 16.18
CA ILE A 70 2.80 -3.60 15.66
C ILE A 70 4.20 -4.20 15.54
N ASP A 71 4.44 -5.25 16.31
CA ASP A 71 5.70 -5.97 16.26
C ASP A 71 5.77 -6.84 15.00
N GLY A 72 6.96 -6.97 14.42
CA GLY A 72 7.19 -7.69 13.17
C GLY A 72 8.59 -7.54 12.62
N GLU A 73 9.06 -8.61 11.98
CA GLU A 73 10.32 -8.59 11.24
C GLU A 73 10.14 -7.84 9.91
N LEU A 74 11.03 -6.88 9.65
CA LEU A 74 11.09 -6.20 8.37
C LEU A 74 12.28 -6.75 7.57
N PRO A 75 12.14 -6.91 6.25
CA PRO A 75 13.22 -7.43 5.42
C PRO A 75 14.46 -6.52 5.50
N THR A 76 15.63 -7.13 5.62
CA THR A 76 16.92 -6.44 5.51
C THR A 76 17.27 -6.25 4.03
N THR A 77 16.69 -5.22 3.42
CA THR A 77 16.98 -4.83 2.03
C THR A 77 17.81 -3.55 2.01
N ASP A 78 18.82 -3.47 1.14
CA ASP A 78 19.58 -2.24 0.96
C ASP A 78 18.65 -1.14 0.41
N ARG A 79 18.62 0.00 1.07
CA ARG A 79 17.80 1.16 0.70
C ARG A 79 18.11 1.65 -0.71
N ARG A 80 19.33 1.41 -1.21
CA ARG A 80 19.78 1.80 -2.56
C ARG A 80 19.13 0.98 -3.66
N ASP A 81 18.66 -0.22 -3.35
CA ASP A 81 17.99 -1.11 -4.30
C ASP A 81 16.48 -0.87 -4.36
N LEU A 82 15.94 0.00 -3.51
CA LEU A 82 14.52 0.29 -3.40
C LEU A 82 14.11 1.46 -4.29
N SER A 83 12.98 1.30 -4.99
CA SER A 83 12.29 2.44 -5.60
C SER A 83 11.77 3.40 -4.53
N LYS A 84 11.43 4.63 -4.93
CA LYS A 84 10.86 5.64 -4.01
C LYS A 84 9.65 5.12 -3.23
N ASN A 85 8.74 4.41 -3.91
CA ASN A 85 7.54 3.86 -3.26
C ASN A 85 7.87 2.73 -2.28
N GLN A 86 8.82 1.87 -2.62
CA GLN A 86 9.26 0.79 -1.72
C GLN A 86 10.01 1.33 -0.51
N LEU A 87 10.83 2.36 -0.71
CA LEU A 87 11.53 3.04 0.37
C LEU A 87 10.53 3.70 1.32
N TYR A 88 9.52 4.38 0.79
CA TYR A 88 8.45 4.99 1.58
C TYR A 88 7.66 3.95 2.38
N LEU A 89 7.32 2.81 1.76
CA LEU A 89 6.67 1.70 2.45
C LEU A 89 7.53 1.14 3.59
N LEU A 90 8.84 0.98 3.36
CA LEU A 90 9.77 0.51 4.39
C LEU A 90 9.85 1.49 5.57
N GLU A 91 9.91 2.79 5.29
CA GLU A 91 9.95 3.84 6.31
C GLU A 91 8.66 3.87 7.15
N ILE A 92 7.48 3.81 6.53
CA ILE A 92 6.20 3.71 7.26
C ILE A 92 6.17 2.44 8.12
N SER A 93 6.61 1.31 7.58
CA SER A 93 6.60 0.04 8.31
C SER A 93 7.52 0.11 9.55
N GLN A 94 8.67 0.78 9.44
CA GLN A 94 9.55 1.04 10.58
C GLN A 94 8.90 1.94 11.63
N VAL A 95 8.17 2.97 11.21
CA VAL A 95 7.42 3.87 12.11
C VAL A 95 6.34 3.12 12.87
N VAL A 96 5.56 2.27 12.18
CA VAL A 96 4.50 1.47 12.80
C VAL A 96 5.08 0.50 13.84
N ARG A 97 6.27 -0.04 13.58
CA ARG A 97 6.98 -0.93 14.51
C ARG A 97 7.59 -0.23 15.71
N LEU A 98 8.26 0.90 15.47
CA LEU A 98 8.99 1.65 16.52
C LEU A 98 8.11 2.64 17.28
N GLY A 99 6.93 2.98 16.76
CA GLY A 99 6.01 3.94 17.35
C GLY A 99 6.43 5.40 17.19
N ASN A 100 7.46 5.68 16.40
CA ASN A 100 8.00 7.03 16.25
C ASN A 100 7.95 7.49 14.79
N CYS A 101 7.20 8.55 14.52
CA CYS A 101 7.08 9.16 13.19
C CYS A 101 7.83 10.50 13.16
N SER A 102 8.77 10.66 12.24
CA SER A 102 9.47 11.93 12.06
C SER A 102 8.57 12.96 11.37
N TYR A 103 8.81 14.24 11.67
CA TYR A 103 8.05 15.34 11.05
C TYR A 103 8.18 15.37 9.52
N GLU A 104 9.37 15.07 9.00
CA GLU A 104 9.62 15.02 7.56
C GLU A 104 8.81 13.92 6.86
N LEU A 105 8.75 12.72 7.47
CA LEU A 105 8.00 11.60 6.92
C LEU A 105 6.49 11.82 7.02
N ALA A 106 6.02 12.45 8.10
CA ALA A 106 4.61 12.83 8.29
C ALA A 106 4.10 13.80 7.21
N ARG A 107 4.98 14.62 6.64
CA ARG A 107 4.64 15.58 5.57
C ARG A 107 4.76 15.00 4.17
N HIS A 108 5.28 13.78 4.05
CA HIS A 108 5.46 13.16 2.75
C HIS A 108 4.10 12.88 2.13
N ASN A 109 3.84 13.41 0.92
CA ASN A 109 2.58 13.16 0.23
C ASN A 109 2.64 11.78 -0.45
N PRO A 110 1.79 10.81 -0.07
CA PRO A 110 1.73 9.50 -0.72
C PRO A 110 1.20 9.54 -2.16
N GLY A 111 0.67 10.69 -2.60
CA GLY A 111 0.03 10.88 -3.90
C GLY A 111 -1.47 10.58 -3.83
N THR A 112 -2.16 10.84 -4.94
CA THR A 112 -3.62 10.71 -5.00
C THR A 112 -4.06 9.26 -4.82
N LEU A 113 -4.92 9.02 -3.83
CA LEU A 113 -5.62 7.75 -3.68
C LEU A 113 -6.49 7.48 -4.92
N SER A 114 -6.22 6.36 -5.60
CA SER A 114 -7.11 5.80 -6.62
C SER A 114 -7.44 4.37 -6.27
N HIS A 115 -8.73 4.02 -6.33
CA HIS A 115 -9.09 2.61 -6.30
C HIS A 115 -8.77 1.98 -7.66
N PRO A 116 -8.07 0.83 -7.68
CA PRO A 116 -8.05 -0.03 -8.84
C PRO A 116 -9.50 -0.44 -9.18
N ARG A 117 -9.81 -0.56 -10.48
CA ARG A 117 -11.11 -1.03 -10.98
C ARG A 117 -11.09 -2.54 -11.13
#